data_AF-A0AAV1XMC6-F1
#
_entry.id   AF-A0AAV1XMC6-F1
#
_cell.length_a   1.000
_cell.length_b   1.000
_cell.length_c   1.000
_cell.angle_alpha   90.00
_cell.angle_beta   90.00
_cell.angle_gamma   90.00
#
_symmetry.space_group_name_H-M   'P 1'
#
loop_
_entity.id
_entity.type
_entity.pdbx_description
1 polymer ?
#
loop_
_entity_poly.entity_id
_entity_poly.type
_entity_poly.pdbx_seq_one_letter_code
_entity_poly.pdbx_strand_id
1 'polypeptide(L)'
;MKHCSPFPIGIPIHSVMDSGFGEGKPRWSVYDGVKIIAATPEALMSEIDSAISNLEYSRATALLDSTTASSSSSAAANTSDSDQYDARVADEAYKAGCAALASGKLDEALRSLNLSLSKCPPDKISAVSKLNSLISLTSIQLQRSAN
;
A
#
# COMPACT_ATOMS: atom_id res chain seq x y z
N MET A 1 10.12 25.86 70.32
CA MET A 1 9.26 27.04 70.18
C MET A 1 9.97 28.06 69.32
N LYS A 2 9.21 28.70 68.44
CA LYS A 2 9.56 29.63 67.36
C LYS A 2 10.49 30.77 67.81
N HIS A 3 11.50 31.14 67.02
CA HIS A 3 11.94 32.54 66.77
C HIS A 3 12.80 32.52 65.48
N CYS A 4 12.22 32.85 64.32
CA CYS A 4 12.27 34.16 63.64
C CYS A 4 13.64 34.53 63.05
N SER A 5 13.78 34.37 61.74
CA SER A 5 14.69 35.15 60.89
C SER A 5 13.88 36.26 60.21
N PRO A 6 14.47 37.44 59.96
CA PRO A 6 14.28 38.09 58.67
C PRO A 6 15.59 38.58 58.03
N PHE A 7 15.60 38.45 56.70
CA PHE A 7 16.49 38.92 55.62
C PHE A 7 17.57 40.00 55.89
N PRO A 8 18.68 39.98 55.11
CA PRO A 8 18.77 40.86 53.92
C PRO A 8 19.28 40.10 52.66
N ILE A 9 18.76 40.35 51.45
CA ILE A 9 19.15 41.40 50.47
C ILE A 9 20.57 41.23 49.90
N GLY A 10 20.63 41.08 48.57
CA GLY A 10 21.62 41.80 47.75
C GLY A 10 22.88 41.03 47.37
N ILE A 11 22.91 40.63 46.10
CA ILE A 11 24.03 40.05 45.35
C ILE A 11 25.28 40.95 45.40
N PRO A 12 26.50 40.38 45.39
CA PRO A 12 27.42 40.75 44.33
C PRO A 12 28.16 39.55 43.70
N ILE A 13 28.11 39.54 42.37
CA ILE A 13 29.01 39.00 41.34
C ILE A 13 30.37 38.40 41.79
N HIS A 14 30.66 37.17 41.35
CA HIS A 14 32.02 36.77 41.00
C HIS A 14 32.01 35.81 39.79
N SER A 15 32.68 36.26 38.73
CA SER A 15 33.01 35.49 37.53
C SER A 15 33.99 34.38 37.87
N VAL A 16 33.81 33.18 37.32
CA VAL A 16 34.91 32.28 36.95
C VAL A 16 34.46 31.38 35.80
N MET A 17 35.32 31.32 34.78
CA MET A 17 35.22 30.45 33.60
C MET A 17 35.01 28.97 33.97
N ASP A 18 34.26 28.25 33.14
CA ASP A 18 34.58 26.85 32.86
C ASP A 18 34.30 26.48 31.41
N SER A 19 35.22 25.68 30.89
CA SER A 19 35.36 25.24 29.51
C SER A 19 34.46 24.04 29.25
N GLY A 20 33.86 23.97 28.06
CA GLY A 20 33.21 22.73 27.66
C GLY A 20 32.45 22.87 26.35
N PHE A 21 33.16 22.70 25.23
CA PHE A 21 32.54 22.21 24.00
C PHE A 21 32.06 20.78 24.26
N GLY A 22 30.88 20.67 24.87
CA GLY A 22 30.19 19.41 25.13
C GLY A 22 29.17 19.19 24.04
N GLU A 23 29.39 18.14 23.24
CA GLU A 23 28.44 17.57 22.28
C GLU A 23 26.99 17.72 22.74
N GLY A 24 26.27 18.62 22.05
CA GLY A 24 24.82 18.67 22.12
C GLY A 24 24.26 17.41 21.48
N LYS A 25 24.09 16.35 22.27
CA LYS A 25 23.20 15.23 21.91
C LYS A 25 21.85 15.83 21.53
N PRO A 26 21.30 15.55 20.33
CA PRO A 26 19.94 15.94 20.03
C PRO A 26 19.04 15.16 20.99
N ARG A 27 18.58 15.83 22.04
CA ARG A 27 17.64 15.28 23.01
C ARG A 27 16.32 15.13 22.29
N TRP A 28 16.08 13.95 21.71
CA TRP A 28 14.79 13.64 21.13
C TRP A 28 13.78 13.55 22.28
N SER A 29 13.01 14.62 22.46
CA SER A 29 11.87 14.63 23.37
C SER A 29 10.63 14.25 22.57
N VAL A 30 9.86 13.27 23.05
CA VAL A 30 8.54 12.90 22.48
C VAL A 30 7.61 14.12 22.39
N TYR A 31 7.87 15.15 23.20
CA TYR A 31 7.03 16.34 23.32
C TYR A 31 7.59 17.56 22.57
N ASP A 32 8.76 17.47 21.91
CA ASP A 32 9.41 18.62 21.27
C ASP A 32 8.65 19.17 20.06
N GLY A 33 7.76 18.35 19.49
CA GLY A 33 6.87 18.72 18.39
C GLY A 33 5.44 19.03 18.81
N VAL A 34 5.11 18.93 20.11
CA VAL A 34 3.74 19.19 20.58
C VAL A 34 3.55 20.70 20.71
N LYS A 35 3.39 21.38 19.57
CA LYS A 35 2.57 22.58 19.55
C LYS A 35 1.21 22.14 20.05
N ILE A 36 0.83 22.61 21.23
CA ILE A 36 -0.53 22.50 21.75
C ILE A 36 -1.42 23.07 20.64
N ILE A 37 -2.04 22.18 19.87
CA ILE A 37 -3.01 22.58 18.85
C ILE A 37 -4.17 23.08 19.70
N ALA A 38 -4.37 24.40 19.75
CA ALA A 38 -5.52 25.02 20.41
C ALA A 38 -6.82 24.77 19.61
N ALA A 39 -6.96 23.56 19.04
CA ALA A 39 -8.18 23.07 18.45
C ALA A 39 -8.91 22.29 19.54
N THR A 40 -10.17 22.63 19.77
CA THR A 40 -11.05 21.77 20.55
C THR A 40 -11.12 20.39 19.88
N PRO A 41 -11.37 19.31 20.64
CA PRO A 41 -11.48 17.97 20.04
C PRO A 41 -12.49 17.93 18.88
N GLU A 42 -13.55 18.74 18.94
CA GLU A 42 -14.54 18.88 17.88
C GLU A 42 -13.95 19.53 16.61
N ALA A 43 -13.11 20.56 16.75
CA ALA A 43 -12.47 21.22 15.61
C ALA A 43 -11.47 20.27 14.91
N LEU A 44 -10.72 19.50 15.70
CA LEU A 44 -9.81 18.49 15.16
C LEU A 44 -10.57 17.38 14.42
N MET A 45 -11.66 16.87 14.99
CA MET A 45 -12.51 15.88 14.31
C MET A 45 -13.07 16.41 13.00
N SER A 46 -13.58 17.65 12.99
CA SER A 46 -14.08 18.28 11.76
C SER A 46 -12.99 18.46 10.70
N GLU A 47 -11.76 18.76 11.10
CA GLU A 47 -10.63 18.88 10.18
C GLU A 47 -10.26 17.52 9.57
N ILE A 48 -10.28 16.46 10.37
CA ILE A 48 -10.06 15.08 9.90
C ILE A 48 -11.15 14.68 8.91
N ASP A 49 -12.42 14.87 9.25
CA ASP A 49 -13.55 14.54 8.38
C ASP A 49 -13.50 15.32 7.05
N SER A 50 -13.13 16.60 7.12
CA SER A 50 -12.93 17.44 5.94
C SER A 50 -11.75 16.96 5.09
N ALA A 51 -10.64 16.56 5.70
CA ALA A 51 -9.46 16.06 4.99
C ALA A 51 -9.75 14.73 4.29
N ILE A 52 -10.45 13.81 4.97
CA ILE A 52 -10.90 12.53 4.39
C ILE A 52 -11.84 12.79 3.21
N SER A 53 -12.87 13.63 3.41
CA SER A 53 -13.85 13.96 2.37
C SER A 53 -13.18 14.58 1.14
N ASN A 54 -12.22 15.48 1.33
CA ASN A 54 -11.50 16.12 0.23
C ASN A 54 -10.61 15.12 -0.54
N LEU A 55 -9.96 14.18 0.16
CA LEU A 55 -9.15 13.13 -0.48
C LEU A 55 -10.02 12.19 -1.32
N GLU A 56 -11.15 11.74 -0.77
CA GLU A 56 -12.09 10.86 -1.47
C GLU A 56 -12.74 11.58 -2.67
N TYR A 57 -13.12 12.85 -2.51
CA TYR A 57 -13.63 13.68 -3.62
C TYR A 57 -12.59 13.84 -4.73
N SER A 58 -11.33 14.11 -4.36
CA SER A 58 -10.23 14.23 -5.33
C SER A 58 -10.01 12.92 -6.09
N ARG A 59 -10.04 11.77 -5.41
CA ARG A 59 -9.96 10.44 -6.05
C ARG A 59 -11.13 10.18 -6.99
N ALA A 60 -12.36 10.44 -6.55
CA ALA A 60 -13.56 10.24 -7.35
C ALA A 60 -13.54 11.12 -8.60
N THR A 61 -13.13 12.39 -8.47
CA THR A 61 -13.01 13.31 -9.60
C THR A 61 -11.94 12.87 -10.58
N ALA A 62 -10.77 12.46 -10.11
CA ALA A 62 -9.71 11.94 -10.98
C ALA A 62 -10.15 10.68 -11.77
N LEU A 63 -10.94 9.79 -11.15
CA LEU A 63 -11.52 8.62 -11.82
C LEU A 63 -12.55 9.02 -12.88
N LEU A 64 -13.40 10.01 -12.61
CA LEU A 64 -14.36 10.53 -13.58
C LEU A 64 -13.66 11.23 -14.75
N ASP A 65 -12.62 12.03 -14.49
CA ASP A 65 -11.80 12.68 -15.53
C ASP A 65 -11.06 11.64 -16.38
N SER A 66 -10.51 10.59 -15.76
CA SER A 66 -9.89 9.48 -16.49
C SER A 66 -10.91 8.71 -17.35
N THR A 67 -12.12 8.49 -16.84
CA THR A 67 -13.20 7.80 -17.54
C THR A 67 -13.75 8.65 -18.70
N THR A 68 -13.91 9.95 -18.49
CA THR A 68 -14.40 10.88 -19.53
C THR A 68 -13.34 11.14 -20.60
N ALA A 69 -12.05 11.27 -20.24
CA ALA A 69 -10.95 11.30 -21.21
C ALA A 69 -10.89 10.02 -22.04
N SER A 70 -11.13 8.86 -21.41
CA SER A 70 -11.19 7.55 -22.09
C SER A 70 -12.39 7.39 -23.03
N SER A 71 -13.43 8.21 -22.88
CA SER A 71 -14.57 8.25 -23.82
C SER A 71 -14.34 9.14 -25.05
N SER A 72 -13.25 9.94 -25.05
CA SER A 72 -12.92 10.87 -26.14
C SER A 72 -11.61 10.60 -26.87
N SER A 73 -10.81 9.60 -26.46
CA SER A 73 -9.61 9.22 -27.21
C SER A 73 -9.39 7.72 -27.18
N SER A 74 -9.71 7.09 -28.30
CA SER A 74 -9.10 5.84 -28.74
C SER A 74 -7.57 5.93 -28.64
N ALA A 75 -6.97 4.96 -27.94
CA ALA A 75 -5.57 4.56 -28.01
C ALA A 75 -4.49 5.63 -27.70
N ALA A 76 -4.05 5.71 -26.43
CA ALA A 76 -2.64 5.95 -26.09
C ALA A 76 -2.32 5.68 -24.60
N ALA A 77 -1.59 4.59 -24.38
CA ALA A 77 -0.48 4.44 -23.44
C ALA A 77 -0.56 5.16 -22.07
N ASN A 78 -1.02 4.42 -21.06
CA ASN A 78 -0.43 4.41 -19.71
C ASN A 78 -0.74 3.04 -19.07
N THR A 79 -0.19 1.97 -19.65
CA THR A 79 -0.23 0.64 -19.04
C THR A 79 0.73 0.63 -17.86
N SER A 80 0.21 1.01 -16.70
CA SER A 80 0.78 0.59 -15.43
C SER A 80 0.74 -0.94 -15.44
N ASP A 81 1.87 -1.62 -15.19
CA ASP A 81 1.97 -3.10 -15.16
C ASP A 81 0.89 -3.78 -14.29
N SER A 82 0.25 -3.01 -13.39
CA SER A 82 -0.91 -3.41 -12.59
C SER A 82 -2.16 -3.79 -13.38
N ASP A 83 -2.37 -3.30 -14.60
CA ASP A 83 -3.56 -3.65 -15.41
C ASP A 83 -3.32 -4.90 -16.28
N GLN A 84 -2.06 -5.26 -16.51
CA GLN A 84 -1.71 -6.45 -17.29
C GLN A 84 -1.93 -7.72 -16.46
N TYR A 85 -1.55 -7.68 -15.18
CA TYR A 85 -1.62 -8.81 -14.25
C TYR A 85 -2.73 -8.59 -13.22
N ASP A 86 -3.70 -9.50 -13.19
CA ASP A 86 -4.78 -9.49 -12.22
C ASP A 86 -4.82 -10.84 -11.50
N ALA A 87 -4.40 -10.83 -10.22
CA ALA A 87 -4.35 -12.03 -9.40
C ALA A 87 -5.73 -12.67 -9.19
N ARG A 88 -6.82 -11.87 -9.20
CA ARG A 88 -8.19 -12.40 -9.05
C ARG A 88 -8.62 -13.10 -10.33
N VAL A 89 -8.40 -12.49 -11.49
CA VAL A 89 -8.71 -13.12 -12.79
C VAL A 89 -7.85 -14.37 -13.00
N ALA A 90 -6.58 -14.34 -12.60
CA ALA A 90 -5.71 -15.50 -12.67
C ALA A 90 -6.20 -16.67 -11.81
N ASP A 91 -6.66 -16.41 -10.58
CA ASP A 91 -7.20 -17.42 -9.66
C ASP A 91 -8.55 -17.97 -10.15
N GLU A 92 -9.43 -17.12 -10.69
CA GLU A 92 -10.70 -17.54 -11.27
C GLU A 92 -10.48 -18.46 -12.49
N ALA A 93 -9.60 -18.06 -13.40
CA ALA A 93 -9.23 -18.87 -14.56
C ALA A 93 -8.57 -20.21 -14.14
N TYR A 94 -7.75 -20.21 -13.09
CA TYR A 94 -7.18 -21.44 -12.53
C TYR A 94 -8.27 -22.37 -12.01
N LYS A 95 -9.22 -21.87 -11.22
CA LYS A 95 -10.35 -22.65 -10.69
C LYS A 95 -11.23 -23.20 -11.81
N ALA A 96 -11.51 -22.40 -12.84
CA ALA A 96 -12.23 -22.85 -14.03
C ALA A 96 -11.50 -23.99 -14.74
N GLY A 97 -10.17 -23.87 -14.90
CA GLY A 97 -9.31 -24.93 -15.44
C GLY A 97 -9.38 -26.21 -14.62
N CYS A 98 -9.30 -26.13 -13.29
CA CYS A 98 -9.45 -27.28 -12.40
C CYS A 98 -10.84 -27.95 -12.52
N ALA A 99 -11.91 -27.16 -12.62
CA ALA A 99 -13.26 -27.68 -12.81
C ALA A 99 -13.40 -28.39 -14.18
N ALA A 100 -12.80 -27.84 -15.24
CA ALA A 100 -12.77 -28.45 -16.56
C ALA A 100 -11.98 -29.76 -16.56
N LEU A 101 -10.84 -29.83 -15.85
CA LEU A 101 -10.08 -31.08 -15.65
C LEU A 101 -10.92 -32.14 -14.94
N ALA A 102 -11.60 -31.79 -13.85
CA ALA A 102 -12.49 -32.70 -13.14
C ALA A 102 -13.67 -33.18 -14.00
N SER A 103 -14.10 -32.35 -14.96
CA SER A 103 -15.15 -32.67 -15.92
C SER A 103 -14.66 -33.40 -17.18
N GLY A 104 -13.35 -33.68 -17.30
CA GLY A 104 -12.75 -34.35 -18.47
C GLY A 104 -12.66 -33.49 -19.74
N LYS A 105 -12.91 -32.17 -19.65
CA LYS A 105 -12.90 -31.26 -20.80
C LYS A 105 -11.50 -30.66 -21.00
N LEU A 106 -10.61 -31.43 -21.62
CA LEU A 106 -9.18 -31.08 -21.73
C LEU A 106 -8.90 -29.78 -22.52
N ASP A 107 -9.64 -29.53 -23.61
CA ASP A 107 -9.50 -28.29 -24.39
C ASP A 107 -9.86 -27.03 -23.59
N GLU A 108 -10.97 -27.10 -22.84
CA GLU A 108 -11.42 -26.01 -21.98
C GLU A 108 -10.44 -25.76 -20.83
N ALA A 109 -9.93 -26.83 -20.23
CA ALA A 109 -8.91 -26.76 -19.22
C ALA A 109 -7.65 -26.04 -19.73
N LEU A 110 -7.16 -26.41 -20.93
CA LEU A 110 -5.99 -25.74 -21.52
C LEU A 110 -6.22 -24.26 -21.78
N ARG A 111 -7.37 -23.86 -22.31
CA ARG A 111 -7.68 -22.45 -22.51
C ARG A 111 -7.70 -21.68 -21.20
N SER A 112 -8.36 -22.21 -20.18
CA SER A 112 -8.46 -21.58 -18.87
C SER A 112 -7.10 -21.47 -18.16
N LEU A 113 -6.26 -22.51 -18.26
CA LEU A 113 -4.91 -22.51 -17.68
C LEU A 113 -3.97 -21.50 -18.39
N ASN A 114 -4.04 -21.39 -19.72
CA ASN A 114 -3.27 -20.38 -20.45
C ASN A 114 -3.73 -18.95 -20.14
N LEU A 115 -5.04 -18.75 -19.95
CA LEU A 115 -5.57 -17.46 -19.49
C LEU A 115 -5.02 -17.12 -18.09
N SER A 116 -5.04 -18.08 -17.16
CA SER A 116 -4.46 -17.92 -15.83
C SER A 116 -2.97 -17.53 -15.90
N LEU A 117 -2.18 -18.21 -16.75
CA LEU A 117 -0.76 -17.90 -16.97
C LEU A 117 -0.55 -16.48 -17.50
N SER A 118 -1.38 -16.01 -18.43
CA SER A 118 -1.29 -14.66 -18.99
C SER A 118 -1.58 -13.55 -17.98
N LYS A 119 -2.33 -13.87 -16.91
CA LYS A 119 -2.73 -12.94 -15.86
C LYS A 119 -1.94 -13.08 -14.57
N CYS A 120 -1.17 -14.16 -14.41
CA CYS A 120 -0.29 -14.35 -13.27
C CYS A 120 0.89 -13.38 -13.34
N PRO A 121 1.14 -12.61 -12.26
CA PRO A 121 2.32 -11.75 -12.23
C PRO A 121 3.61 -12.59 -12.22
N PRO A 122 4.65 -12.16 -12.96
CA PRO A 122 5.86 -12.94 -13.16
C PRO A 122 6.70 -13.10 -11.88
N ASP A 123 6.44 -12.29 -10.84
CA ASP A 123 7.09 -12.42 -9.53
C ASP A 123 6.66 -13.70 -8.78
N LYS A 124 5.48 -14.27 -9.10
CA LYS A 124 4.97 -15.50 -8.49
C LYS A 124 5.50 -16.74 -9.19
N ILE A 125 6.81 -16.94 -9.14
CA ILE A 125 7.53 -18.04 -9.79
C ILE A 125 6.91 -19.41 -9.48
N SER A 126 6.51 -19.67 -8.23
CA SER A 126 5.88 -20.94 -7.85
C SER A 126 4.54 -21.16 -8.57
N ALA A 127 3.72 -20.12 -8.71
CA ALA A 127 2.43 -20.21 -9.40
C ALA A 127 2.63 -20.44 -10.91
N VAL A 128 3.52 -19.65 -11.52
CA VAL A 128 3.89 -19.78 -12.93
C VAL A 128 4.44 -21.18 -13.23
N SER A 129 5.30 -21.72 -12.38
CA SER A 129 5.84 -23.07 -12.54
C SER A 129 4.74 -24.13 -12.49
N LYS A 130 3.82 -24.05 -11.51
CA LYS A 130 2.69 -24.98 -11.41
C LYS A 130 1.78 -24.93 -12.63
N LEU A 131 1.46 -23.73 -13.13
CA LEU A 131 0.65 -23.56 -14.34
C LEU A 131 1.30 -24.20 -15.55
N ASN A 132 2.59 -23.97 -15.77
CA ASN A 132 3.34 -24.59 -16.87
C ASN A 132 3.36 -26.12 -16.77
N SER A 133 3.55 -26.67 -15.56
CA SER A 133 3.47 -28.12 -15.34
C SER A 133 2.08 -28.68 -15.68
N LEU A 134 1.01 -28.00 -15.24
CA LEU A 134 -0.37 -28.42 -15.53
C LEU A 134 -0.71 -28.31 -17.02
N ILE A 135 -0.29 -27.24 -17.69
CA ILE A 135 -0.48 -27.05 -19.13
C ILE A 135 0.23 -28.17 -19.91
N SER A 136 1.48 -28.49 -19.54
CA SER A 136 2.23 -29.57 -20.17
C SER A 136 1.52 -30.92 -20.00
N LEU A 137 1.11 -31.24 -18.77
CA LEU A 137 0.39 -32.48 -18.48
C LEU A 137 -0.93 -32.58 -19.25
N THR A 138 -1.72 -31.51 -19.25
CA THR A 138 -3.04 -31.48 -19.93
C THR A 138 -2.87 -31.60 -21.44
N SER A 139 -1.83 -30.97 -22.02
CA SER A 139 -1.51 -31.08 -23.45
C SER A 139 -1.19 -32.52 -23.85
N ILE A 140 -0.39 -33.22 -23.03
CA ILE A 140 -0.07 -34.64 -23.27
C ILE A 140 -1.34 -35.51 -23.16
N GLN A 141 -2.19 -35.25 -22.17
CA GLN A 141 -3.46 -35.97 -22.03
C GLN A 141 -4.39 -35.75 -23.23
N LEU A 142 -4.43 -34.51 -23.76
CA LEU A 142 -5.25 -34.16 -24.91
C LEU A 142 -4.77 -34.88 -26.18
N GLN A 143 -3.47 -34.89 -26.42
CA GLN A 143 -2.87 -35.64 -27.54
C GLN A 143 -3.15 -37.14 -27.45
N ARG A 144 -3.15 -37.70 -26.24
CA ARG A 144 -3.49 -39.12 -26.01
C ARG A 144 -4.97 -39.42 -26.23
N SER A 145 -5.86 -38.49 -25.93
CA SER A 145 -7.31 -38.67 -26.14
C SER A 145 -7.73 -38.51 -27.60
N ALA A 146 -6.89 -37.88 -28.42
CA ALA A 146 -7.16 -37.61 -29.84
C ALA A 146 -6.66 -38.74 -30.78
N ASN A 147 -5.99 -39.76 -30.25
CA ASN A 147 -5.39 -40.88 -30.99
C ASN A 147 -5.99 -42.20 -30.50
#